data_AF-A0A3D4FGV2-F1
#
_entry.id   AF-A0A3D4FGV2-F1
#
_cell.length_a   1.000
_cell.length_b   1.000
_cell.length_c   1.000
_cell.angle_alpha   90.00
_cell.angle_beta   90.00
_cell.angle_gamma   90.00
#
_symmetry.space_group_name_H-M   'P 1'
#
loop_
_entity.id
_entity.type
_entity.pdbx_description
1 polymer ?
#
loop_
_entity_poly.entity_id
_entity_poly.type
_entity_poly.pdbx_seq_one_letter_code
_entity_poly.pdbx_strand_id
1 'polypeptide(L)'
;MDSVYFVADRSTTRGGIINAADEIKCKIVGTIAGVSTILKVKKSGHIHADIAYYNTKFIIGEKEFLLEEPSRNIHVYLDNDKELVVDKFKL
;
A
#
# COMPACT_ATOMS: atom_id res chain seq x y z
N MET A 1 -18.22 -6.20 1.49
CA MET A 1 -17.11 -5.63 2.29
C MET A 1 -16.49 -4.50 1.48
N ASP A 2 -15.86 -3.54 2.15
CA ASP A 2 -15.41 -2.27 1.55
C ASP A 2 -13.95 -2.38 1.08
N SER A 3 -13.75 -2.30 -0.24
CA SER A 3 -12.47 -2.48 -0.93
C SER A 3 -12.30 -1.44 -2.03
N VAL A 4 -11.05 -1.06 -2.32
CA VAL A 4 -10.70 -0.08 -3.36
C VAL A 4 -9.83 -0.75 -4.42
N TYR A 5 -10.29 -0.70 -5.67
CA TYR A 5 -9.61 -1.30 -6.81
C TYR A 5 -9.31 -0.29 -7.91
N PHE A 6 -8.03 -0.21 -8.25
CA PHE A 6 -7.55 0.57 -9.38
C PHE A 6 -7.65 -0.30 -10.63
N VAL A 7 -8.77 -0.18 -11.35
CA VAL A 7 -9.13 -1.09 -12.46
C VAL A 7 -8.43 -0.76 -13.77
N ALA A 8 -8.07 0.51 -13.99
CA ALA A 8 -7.37 0.92 -15.20
C ALA A 8 -5.86 0.66 -15.07
N ASP A 9 -5.25 0.18 -16.15
CA ASP A 9 -3.81 -0.02 -16.19
C ASP A 9 -3.06 1.27 -15.93
N ARG A 10 -1.97 1.16 -15.16
CA ARG A 10 -1.09 2.29 -14.79
C ARG A 10 -1.81 3.45 -14.09
N SER A 11 -3.02 3.25 -13.60
CA SER A 11 -3.73 4.24 -12.79
C SER A 11 -2.89 4.60 -11.55
N THR A 12 -2.87 5.88 -11.22
CA THR A 12 -1.91 6.42 -10.26
C THR A 12 -2.63 7.18 -9.16
N THR A 13 -2.20 6.98 -7.91
CA THR A 13 -2.58 7.83 -6.78
C THR A 13 -1.35 8.55 -6.23
N ARG A 14 -1.53 9.83 -5.85
CA ARG A 14 -0.47 10.71 -5.36
C ARG A 14 -1.06 11.64 -4.32
N GLY A 15 -0.57 11.56 -3.09
CA GLY A 15 -1.08 12.40 -2.02
C GLY A 15 -2.32 11.84 -1.33
N GLY A 16 -2.49 12.20 -0.06
CA GLY A 16 -3.68 11.90 0.71
C GLY A 16 -3.72 10.48 1.27
N ILE A 17 -4.93 10.04 1.61
CA ILE A 17 -5.18 8.77 2.32
C ILE A 17 -6.26 7.99 1.58
N ILE A 18 -5.97 6.74 1.21
CA ILE A 18 -6.96 5.77 0.76
C ILE A 18 -7.24 4.82 1.91
N ASN A 19 -8.51 4.72 2.30
CA ASN A 19 -8.97 3.82 3.35
C ASN A 19 -9.92 2.78 2.75
N ALA A 20 -9.77 1.53 3.16
CA ALA A 20 -10.73 0.47 2.91
C ALA A 20 -10.85 -0.41 4.17
N ALA A 21 -11.89 -1.24 4.26
CA ALA A 21 -11.98 -2.20 5.35
C ALA A 21 -11.13 -3.44 5.08
N ASP A 22 -11.19 -3.95 3.86
CA ASP A 22 -10.70 -5.28 3.50
C ASP A 22 -9.48 -5.20 2.58
N GLU A 23 -9.63 -4.67 1.36
CA GLU A 23 -8.54 -4.71 0.39
C GLU A 23 -8.33 -3.37 -0.33
N ILE A 24 -7.07 -3.02 -0.56
CA ILE A 24 -6.67 -1.98 -1.52
C ILE A 24 -5.76 -2.63 -2.56
N LYS A 25 -6.14 -2.59 -3.85
CA LYS A 25 -5.24 -2.94 -4.96
C LYS A 25 -4.99 -1.72 -5.84
N CYS A 26 -3.81 -1.15 -5.72
CA CYS A 26 -3.33 -0.03 -6.52
C CYS A 26 -2.41 -0.50 -7.66
N LYS A 27 -2.30 0.30 -8.73
CA LYS A 27 -1.27 0.10 -9.76
C LYS A 27 0.00 0.89 -9.39
N ILE A 28 -0.05 2.22 -9.45
CA ILE A 28 1.10 3.08 -9.10
C ILE A 28 0.75 3.98 -7.92
N VAL A 29 1.59 3.98 -6.88
CA VAL A 29 1.39 4.75 -5.65
C VAL A 29 2.56 5.71 -5.41
N GLY A 30 2.24 6.98 -5.14
CA GLY A 30 3.24 8.00 -4.87
C GLY A 30 4.00 8.47 -6.12
N THR A 31 5.14 9.13 -5.91
CA THR A 31 5.97 9.70 -6.98
C THR A 31 7.45 9.76 -6.59
N ILE A 32 8.31 9.96 -7.59
CA ILE A 32 9.74 10.33 -7.43
C ILE A 32 9.91 11.74 -6.84
N ALA A 33 8.85 12.46 -6.49
CA ALA A 33 8.97 13.69 -5.70
C ALA A 33 8.78 13.42 -4.20
N GLY A 34 8.44 12.19 -3.79
CA GLY A 34 8.22 11.84 -2.39
C GLY A 34 6.94 12.44 -1.81
N VAL A 35 5.92 12.67 -2.64
CA VAL A 35 4.61 13.13 -2.15
C VAL A 35 4.02 12.09 -1.20
N SER A 36 3.80 12.49 0.06
CA SER A 36 3.29 11.60 1.11
C SER A 36 1.94 11.01 0.72
N THR A 37 1.86 9.68 0.70
CA THR A 37 0.66 8.93 0.31
C THR A 37 0.43 7.80 1.30
N ILE A 38 -0.79 7.65 1.82
CA ILE A 38 -1.12 6.65 2.84
C ILE A 38 -2.16 5.68 2.29
N LEU A 39 -1.88 4.38 2.41
CA LEU A 39 -2.82 3.30 2.14
C LEU A 39 -3.13 2.59 3.46
N LYS A 40 -4.42 2.49 3.81
CA LYS A 40 -4.85 1.96 5.10
C LYS A 40 -6.01 0.97 4.97
N VAL A 41 -5.84 -0.19 5.61
CA VAL A 41 -6.89 -1.21 5.79
C VAL A 41 -7.01 -1.65 7.24
N LYS A 42 -8.03 -2.44 7.58
CA LYS A 42 -8.21 -2.98 8.94
C LYS A 42 -7.27 -4.17 9.20
N LYS A 43 -7.28 -4.71 10.44
CA LYS A 43 -6.35 -5.76 10.91
C LYS A 43 -6.33 -7.04 10.07
N SER A 44 -7.42 -7.36 9.38
CA SER A 44 -7.51 -8.53 8.48
C SER A 44 -7.33 -8.18 7.00
N GLY A 45 -7.00 -6.94 6.71
CA GLY A 45 -6.98 -6.42 5.35
C GLY A 45 -5.63 -6.56 4.66
N HIS A 46 -5.65 -6.40 3.35
CA HIS A 46 -4.50 -6.56 2.46
C HIS A 46 -4.30 -5.32 1.60
N ILE A 47 -3.05 -4.91 1.41
CA ILE A 47 -2.70 -3.85 0.46
C ILE A 47 -1.76 -4.41 -0.61
N HIS A 48 -2.11 -4.17 -1.87
CA HIS A 48 -1.30 -4.52 -3.02
C HIS A 48 -0.97 -3.28 -3.85
N ALA A 49 0.25 -3.21 -4.38
CA ALA A 49 0.65 -2.21 -5.36
C ALA A 49 1.62 -2.79 -6.39
N ASP A 50 1.39 -2.52 -7.68
CA ASP A 50 2.35 -2.93 -8.72
C ASP A 50 3.68 -2.17 -8.54
N ILE A 51 3.59 -0.86 -8.28
CA ILE A 51 4.73 0.02 -7.97
C ILE A 51 4.33 0.98 -6.85
N ALA A 52 5.19 1.16 -5.86
CA ALA A 52 5.10 2.27 -4.92
C ALA A 52 6.44 2.99 -4.78
N TYR A 53 6.38 4.31 -4.73
CA TYR A 53 7.55 5.16 -4.49
C TYR A 53 7.73 5.43 -3.00
N TYR A 54 8.93 5.91 -2.65
CA TYR A 54 9.26 6.31 -1.30
C TYR A 54 8.27 7.35 -0.74
N ASN A 55 8.19 7.43 0.59
CA ASN A 55 7.19 8.21 1.31
C ASN A 55 5.74 7.75 1.10
N THR A 56 5.57 6.50 0.66
CA THR A 56 4.30 5.76 0.76
C THR A 56 4.25 5.05 2.11
N LYS A 57 3.20 5.32 2.90
CA LYS A 57 2.95 4.63 4.18
C LYS A 57 1.86 3.59 4.01
N PHE A 58 2.14 2.36 4.39
CA PHE A 58 1.18 1.27 4.44
C PHE A 58 0.74 1.06 5.89
N ILE A 59 -0.56 0.93 6.13
CA ILE A 59 -1.14 0.75 7.47
C ILE A 59 -2.11 -0.43 7.46
N ILE A 60 -1.84 -1.45 8.27
CA ILE A 60 -2.74 -2.59 8.50
C ILE A 60 -3.18 -2.56 9.96
N GLY A 61 -4.44 -2.14 10.19
CA GLY A 61 -4.95 -1.90 11.54
C GLY A 61 -4.22 -0.75 12.25
N GLU A 62 -3.34 -1.10 13.19
CA GLU A 62 -2.53 -0.17 13.99
C GLU A 62 -1.04 -0.24 13.63
N LYS A 63 -0.60 -1.22 12.82
CA LYS A 63 0.80 -1.35 12.40
C LYS A 63 1.04 -0.54 11.13
N GLU A 64 2.18 0.15 11.08
CA GLU A 64 2.57 0.97 9.94
C GLU A 64 3.96 0.62 9.42
N PHE A 65 4.14 0.80 8.11
CA PHE A 65 5.43 0.70 7.43
C PHE A 65 5.59 1.86 6.47
N LEU A 66 6.71 2.59 6.58
CA LEU A 66 7.09 3.65 5.66
C LEU A 66 8.05 3.09 4.61
N LEU A 67 7.68 3.22 3.34
CA LEU A 67 8.55 2.80 2.25
C LEU A 67 9.67 3.82 2.02
N GLU A 68 10.92 3.38 2.22
CA GLU A 68 12.11 4.22 2.08
C GLU A 68 12.73 4.17 0.67
N GLU A 69 12.41 3.14 -0.12
CA GLU A 69 12.91 2.97 -1.48
C GLU A 69 11.80 2.58 -2.47
N PRO A 70 11.82 3.08 -3.72
CA PRO A 70 10.90 2.61 -4.75
C PRO A 70 10.93 1.09 -4.88
N SER A 71 9.75 0.49 -4.87
CA SER A 71 9.58 -0.97 -4.88
C SER A 71 8.45 -1.38 -5.81
N ARG A 72 8.44 -2.66 -6.21
CA ARG A 72 7.45 -3.26 -7.11
C ARG A 72 6.93 -4.58 -6.59
N ASN A 73 5.75 -4.97 -7.08
CA ASN A 73 5.02 -6.19 -6.72
C ASN A 73 4.91 -6.31 -5.19
N ILE A 74 4.26 -5.32 -4.60
CA ILE A 74 4.18 -5.12 -3.15
C ILE A 74 2.92 -5.79 -2.63
N HIS A 75 3.04 -6.52 -1.52
CA HIS A 75 1.93 -7.05 -0.74
C HIS A 75 2.20 -6.81 0.75
N VAL A 76 1.29 -6.10 1.41
CA VAL A 76 1.35 -5.77 2.84
C VAL A 76 0.15 -6.34 3.57
N TYR A 77 0.40 -7.06 4.67
CA TYR A 77 -0.60 -7.76 5.47
C TYR A 77 -0.07 -8.06 6.87
N LEU A 78 -0.95 -8.54 7.77
CA LEU A 78 -0.53 -9.16 9.03
C LEU A 78 -0.46 -10.68 8.86
N ASP A 79 0.63 -11.30 9.29
CA ASP A 79 0.73 -12.76 9.34
C ASP A 79 -0.05 -13.36 10.53
N ASN A 80 0.07 -14.68 10.71
CA ASN A 80 -0.62 -15.40 11.78
C ASN A 80 -0.19 -14.96 13.19
N ASP A 81 1.02 -14.43 13.34
CA ASP A 81 1.56 -13.90 14.59
C ASP A 81 1.18 -12.42 14.79
N LYS A 82 0.36 -11.87 13.88
CA LYS A 82 -0.05 -10.46 13.82
C LYS A 82 1.13 -9.52 13.59
N GLU A 83 2.21 -10.02 12.99
CA GLU A 83 3.35 -9.22 12.58
C GLU A 83 3.15 -8.65 11.18
N LEU A 84 3.64 -7.42 10.98
CA LEU A 84 3.45 -6.73 9.71
C LEU A 84 4.45 -7.28 8.69
N VAL A 85 3.92 -7.92 7.66
CA VAL A 85 4.70 -8.43 6.53
C VAL A 85 4.61 -7.45 5.37
N VAL A 86 5.76 -7.20 4.73
CA VAL A 86 5.89 -6.32 3.56
C VAL A 86 6.71 -7.07 2.50
N ASP A 87 6.03 -7.87 1.69
CA ASP A 87 6.65 -8.56 0.57
C ASP A 87 6.81 -7.57 -0.59
N LYS A 88 8.04 -7.39 -1.08
CA LYS A 88 8.34 -6.43 -2.15
C LYS A 88 9.64 -6.78 -2.87
N PHE A 89 9.76 -6.34 -4.11
CA PHE A 89 11.04 -6.30 -4.83
C PHE A 89 11.52 -4.86 -4.99
N LYS A 90 12.83 -4.66 -5.00
CA LYS A 90 13.39 -3.36 -5.41
C LYS A 90 13.00 -3.05 -6.85
N LEU A 91 12.61 -1.80 -7.11
CA LEU A 91 12.23 -1.35 -8.44
C LEU A 91 13.42 -1.44 -9.41
#